data_AF-A0A942J8F3-F1
#
_entry.id   AF-A0A942J8F3-F1
#
_cell.length_a   1.000
_cell.length_b   1.000
_cell.length_c   1.000
_cell.angle_alpha   90.00
_cell.angle_beta   90.00
_cell.angle_gamma   90.00
#
_symmetry.space_group_name_H-M   'P 1'
#
loop_
_entity.id
_entity.type
_entity.pdbx_description
1 polymer ?
#
loop_
_entity_poly.entity_id
_entity_poly.type
_entity_poly.pdbx_seq_one_letter_code
_entity_poly.pdbx_strand_id
1 'polypeptide(L)'
;MSDSPSSQRKLFAHELAESLDAFLFASPSHRSIGRLAEMLEALPRKQQEFVLRSARGAAKTNTEIAYLIATLSIDALGRLDEKAFQDWVIAGLDVFDKKGLRAAVETLRDIDGFLARREGRLHAGFAEVEQRLARFVLGLSGRPLTLKPGAYPWTDTETIFLPERLAHFATAEENRRFYQGLAVQLWAQTRYGTFNVDLEEALSAWPEREQALTWLAHLEAVRLEACVARELPGLGALLAGLRGAWPAPLQPAIAELQAADADIACTLRWLAHFMAGSAVPPAPTFVGRLEPGSA
;
A
#
# COMPACT_ATOMS: atom_id res chain seq x y z
N MET A 1 -40.68 10.89 -20.12
CA MET A 1 -39.29 11.39 -20.08
C MET A 1 -38.40 10.21 -20.37
N SER A 2 -37.73 10.26 -21.51
CA SER A 2 -36.99 9.15 -22.10
C SER A 2 -35.74 8.84 -21.27
N ASP A 3 -35.62 7.61 -20.78
CA ASP A 3 -34.35 7.06 -20.31
C ASP A 3 -33.47 6.83 -21.54
N SER A 4 -32.44 7.67 -21.69
CA SER A 4 -31.45 7.51 -22.76
C SER A 4 -30.58 6.28 -22.49
N PRO A 5 -30.41 5.36 -23.47
CA PRO A 5 -29.59 4.15 -23.33
C PRO A 5 -28.07 4.42 -23.22
N SER A 6 -27.64 5.69 -23.11
CA SER A 6 -26.24 6.10 -22.96
C SER A 6 -25.70 5.94 -21.53
N SER A 7 -26.55 5.70 -20.52
CA SER A 7 -26.14 5.78 -19.10
C SER A 7 -25.40 4.55 -18.54
N GLN A 8 -25.35 3.44 -19.29
CA GLN A 8 -24.72 2.18 -18.83
C GLN A 8 -23.32 1.94 -19.39
N ARG A 9 -22.88 2.70 -20.41
CA ARG A 9 -21.55 2.55 -20.99
C ARG A 9 -20.49 3.12 -20.05
N LYS A 10 -19.41 2.38 -19.86
CA LYS A 10 -18.20 2.82 -19.18
C LYS A 10 -17.59 4.04 -19.88
N LEU A 11 -17.09 5.01 -19.12
CA LEU A 11 -16.38 6.17 -19.68
C LEU A 11 -14.95 5.79 -20.03
N PHE A 12 -14.50 6.29 -21.16
CA PHE A 12 -13.09 6.24 -21.56
C PHE A 12 -12.30 7.39 -20.92
N ALA A 13 -10.97 7.27 -20.89
CA ALA A 13 -10.08 8.24 -20.28
C ALA A 13 -10.34 9.69 -20.74
N HIS A 14 -10.62 9.93 -22.02
CA HIS A 14 -10.88 11.29 -22.50
C HIS A 14 -12.15 11.91 -21.88
N GLU A 15 -13.23 11.12 -21.73
CA GLU A 15 -14.49 11.57 -21.12
C GLU A 15 -14.34 11.77 -19.61
N LEU A 16 -13.54 10.92 -18.97
CA LEU A 16 -13.17 11.04 -17.56
C LEU A 16 -12.30 12.28 -17.32
N ALA A 17 -11.33 12.54 -18.20
CA ALA A 17 -10.47 13.70 -18.13
C ALA A 17 -11.28 15.00 -18.26
N GLU A 18 -12.18 15.09 -19.23
CA GLU A 18 -13.09 16.22 -19.39
C GLU A 18 -13.97 16.42 -18.14
N SER A 19 -14.50 15.33 -17.60
CA SER A 19 -15.34 15.38 -16.39
C SER A 19 -14.57 15.86 -15.15
N LEU A 20 -13.32 15.41 -14.99
CA LEU A 20 -12.42 15.80 -13.90
C LEU A 20 -11.97 17.25 -14.06
N ASP A 21 -11.60 17.66 -15.28
CA ASP A 21 -11.15 19.01 -15.62
C ASP A 21 -12.19 20.06 -15.20
N ALA A 22 -13.47 19.79 -15.48
CA ALA A 22 -14.59 20.68 -15.17
C ALA A 22 -14.67 21.11 -13.69
N PHE A 23 -14.08 20.36 -12.74
CA PHE A 23 -14.05 20.73 -11.33
C PHE A 23 -12.67 20.74 -10.67
N LEU A 24 -11.62 20.26 -11.37
CA LEU A 24 -10.24 20.26 -10.89
C LEU A 24 -9.34 21.27 -11.64
N PHE A 25 -9.88 22.09 -12.55
CA PHE A 25 -9.10 23.07 -13.33
C PHE A 25 -8.17 23.96 -12.49
N ALA A 26 -8.56 24.27 -11.24
CA ALA A 26 -7.78 25.09 -10.32
C ALA A 26 -6.88 24.30 -9.35
N SER A 27 -6.77 22.98 -9.50
CA SER A 27 -5.85 22.17 -8.68
C SER A 27 -4.40 22.39 -9.13
N PRO A 28 -3.44 22.54 -8.20
CA PRO A 28 -2.01 22.48 -8.52
C PRO A 28 -1.59 21.20 -9.27
N SER A 29 -2.34 20.11 -9.09
CA SER A 29 -2.12 18.81 -9.72
C SER A 29 -2.88 18.64 -11.06
N HIS A 30 -3.43 19.73 -11.62
CA HIS A 30 -4.21 19.73 -12.87
C HIS A 30 -3.53 19.02 -14.06
N ARG A 31 -2.22 19.21 -14.22
CA ARG A 31 -1.42 18.56 -15.26
C ARG A 31 -1.47 17.03 -15.24
N SER A 32 -1.90 16.44 -14.12
CA SER A 32 -1.98 15.00 -13.91
C SER A 32 -3.39 14.41 -14.14
N ILE A 33 -4.37 15.21 -14.56
CA ILE A 33 -5.76 14.76 -14.78
C ILE A 33 -5.85 13.64 -15.83
N GLY A 34 -5.06 13.71 -16.91
CA GLY A 34 -5.05 12.66 -17.94
C GLY A 34 -4.67 11.29 -17.37
N ARG A 35 -3.61 11.24 -16.57
CA ARG A 35 -3.18 10.00 -15.88
C ARG A 35 -4.23 9.51 -14.90
N LEU A 36 -4.85 10.41 -14.12
CA LEU A 36 -5.93 10.04 -13.21
C LEU A 36 -7.13 9.45 -13.98
N ALA A 37 -7.45 10.00 -15.14
CA ALA A 37 -8.53 9.52 -15.98
C ALA A 37 -8.25 8.11 -16.53
N GLU A 38 -7.02 7.84 -16.98
CA GLU A 38 -6.59 6.50 -17.40
C GLU A 38 -6.71 5.48 -16.26
N MET A 39 -6.33 5.87 -15.04
CA MET A 39 -6.46 5.01 -13.87
C MET A 39 -7.93 4.71 -13.54
N LEU A 40 -8.80 5.73 -13.55
CA LEU A 40 -10.24 5.56 -13.32
C LEU A 40 -10.94 4.84 -14.47
N GLU A 41 -10.36 4.84 -15.67
CA GLU A 41 -10.85 4.04 -16.78
C GLU A 41 -10.81 2.55 -16.42
N ALA A 42 -9.98 2.04 -15.51
CA ALA A 42 -10.07 0.61 -15.16
C ALA A 42 -11.40 0.23 -14.46
N LEU A 43 -12.05 1.17 -13.77
CA LEU A 43 -13.20 0.90 -12.89
C LEU A 43 -14.50 0.61 -13.67
N PRO A 44 -15.43 -0.20 -13.11
CA PRO A 44 -16.80 -0.30 -13.60
C PRO A 44 -17.51 1.05 -13.61
N ARG A 45 -18.44 1.26 -14.56
CA ARG A 45 -19.18 2.52 -14.76
C ARG A 45 -19.76 3.10 -13.45
N LYS A 46 -20.40 2.27 -12.64
CA LYS A 46 -20.99 2.70 -11.35
C LYS A 46 -19.93 3.27 -10.41
N GLN A 47 -18.74 2.68 -10.36
CA GLN A 47 -17.64 3.16 -9.54
C GLN A 47 -17.03 4.45 -10.11
N GLN A 48 -16.89 4.57 -11.44
CA GLN A 48 -16.46 5.83 -12.08
C GLN A 48 -17.36 7.00 -11.68
N GLU A 49 -18.68 6.83 -11.79
CA GLU A 49 -19.65 7.87 -11.39
C GLU A 49 -19.59 8.19 -9.90
N PHE A 50 -19.40 7.16 -9.08
CA PHE A 50 -19.29 7.31 -7.63
C PHE A 50 -18.05 8.13 -7.24
N VAL A 51 -16.90 7.85 -7.84
CA VAL A 51 -15.66 8.62 -7.63
C VAL A 51 -15.81 10.06 -8.11
N LEU A 52 -16.30 10.26 -9.34
CA LEU A 52 -16.52 11.60 -9.91
C LEU A 52 -17.46 12.44 -9.03
N ARG A 53 -18.56 11.85 -8.55
CA ARG A 53 -19.50 12.54 -7.66
C ARG A 53 -18.85 12.92 -6.33
N SER A 54 -18.06 12.02 -5.75
CA SER A 54 -17.39 12.24 -4.45
C SER A 54 -16.31 13.32 -4.56
N ALA A 55 -15.45 13.23 -5.58
CA ALA A 55 -14.41 14.21 -5.86
C ALA A 55 -15.01 15.58 -6.20
N ARG A 56 -16.08 15.64 -7.01
CA ARG A 56 -16.81 16.89 -7.30
C ARG A 56 -17.40 17.52 -6.03
N GLY A 57 -17.86 16.70 -5.09
CA GLY A 57 -18.31 17.16 -3.77
C GLY A 57 -17.17 17.83 -2.99
N ALA A 58 -16.03 17.14 -2.87
CA ALA A 58 -14.84 17.64 -2.19
C ALA A 58 -14.25 18.91 -2.85
N ALA A 59 -14.35 19.03 -4.18
CA ALA A 59 -13.80 20.15 -4.92
C ALA A 59 -14.45 21.49 -4.58
N LYS A 60 -15.67 21.46 -4.03
CA LYS A 60 -16.35 22.65 -3.49
C LYS A 60 -15.63 23.23 -2.27
N THR A 61 -14.91 22.39 -1.52
CA THR A 61 -14.10 22.80 -0.36
C THR A 61 -12.67 23.07 -0.78
N ASN A 62 -12.04 22.11 -1.47
CA ASN A 62 -10.64 22.24 -1.91
C ASN A 62 -10.35 21.33 -3.11
N THR A 63 -9.82 21.89 -4.19
CA THR A 63 -9.52 21.16 -5.43
C THR A 63 -8.37 20.16 -5.28
N GLU A 64 -7.40 20.42 -4.39
CA GLU A 64 -6.30 19.50 -4.14
C GLU A 64 -6.73 18.28 -3.32
N ILE A 65 -7.59 18.47 -2.31
CA ILE A 65 -8.22 17.36 -1.58
C ILE A 65 -9.09 16.52 -2.51
N ALA A 66 -9.84 17.15 -3.42
CA ALA A 66 -10.64 16.45 -4.40
C ALA A 66 -9.79 15.60 -5.36
N TYR A 67 -8.68 16.15 -5.86
CA TYR A 67 -7.72 15.40 -6.67
C TYR A 67 -7.15 14.21 -5.89
N LEU A 68 -6.77 14.41 -4.62
CA LEU A 68 -6.26 13.34 -3.77
C LEU A 68 -7.29 12.22 -3.55
N ILE A 69 -8.55 12.56 -3.25
CA ILE A 69 -9.64 11.58 -3.10
C ILE A 69 -9.82 10.77 -4.37
N ALA A 70 -9.86 11.43 -5.54
CA ALA A 70 -9.99 10.73 -6.81
C ALA A 70 -8.80 9.80 -7.07
N THR A 71 -7.59 10.23 -6.74
CA THR A 71 -6.36 9.42 -6.88
C THR A 71 -6.37 8.19 -5.98
N LEU A 72 -6.72 8.36 -4.70
CA LEU A 72 -6.77 7.28 -3.72
C LEU A 72 -7.99 6.36 -3.89
N SER A 73 -8.96 6.75 -4.72
CA SER A 73 -10.24 6.07 -4.82
C SER A 73 -10.15 4.62 -5.30
N ILE A 74 -9.14 4.28 -6.10
CA ILE A 74 -8.96 2.93 -6.65
C ILE A 74 -8.63 1.94 -5.53
N ASP A 75 -7.67 2.29 -4.66
CA ASP A 75 -7.35 1.49 -3.47
C ASP A 75 -8.53 1.50 -2.48
N ALA A 76 -9.11 2.68 -2.25
CA ALA A 76 -10.22 2.82 -1.31
C ALA A 76 -11.44 1.98 -1.72
N LEU A 77 -11.82 1.92 -3.01
CA LEU A 77 -12.95 1.10 -3.49
C LEU A 77 -12.68 -0.41 -3.43
N GLY A 78 -11.42 -0.83 -3.43
CA GLY A 78 -11.05 -2.23 -3.19
C GLY A 78 -11.24 -2.66 -1.73
N ARG A 79 -11.35 -1.70 -0.81
CA ARG A 79 -11.28 -1.92 0.65
C ARG A 79 -12.51 -1.41 1.42
N LEU A 80 -13.22 -0.44 0.87
CA LEU A 80 -14.34 0.27 1.48
C LEU A 80 -15.62 0.02 0.67
N ASP A 81 -16.70 -0.31 1.37
CA ASP A 81 -18.03 -0.18 0.78
C ASP A 81 -18.38 1.30 0.49
N GLU A 82 -19.43 1.56 -0.29
CA GLU A 82 -19.81 2.93 -0.67
C GLU A 82 -20.04 3.83 0.56
N LYS A 83 -20.59 3.31 1.66
CA LYS A 83 -20.83 4.09 2.88
C LYS A 83 -19.50 4.42 3.57
N ALA A 84 -18.61 3.45 3.71
CA ALA A 84 -17.29 3.61 4.32
C ALA A 84 -16.41 4.57 3.52
N PHE A 85 -16.49 4.52 2.20
CA PHE A 85 -15.82 5.49 1.34
C PHE A 85 -16.33 6.92 1.58
N GLN A 86 -17.65 7.13 1.66
CA GLN A 86 -18.19 8.46 1.95
C GLN A 86 -17.76 8.95 3.35
N ASP A 87 -17.80 8.08 4.35
CA ASP A 87 -17.35 8.40 5.71
C ASP A 87 -15.84 8.75 5.74
N TRP A 88 -15.01 8.09 4.90
CA TRP A 88 -13.58 8.39 4.73
C TRP A 88 -13.35 9.75 4.06
N VAL A 89 -14.11 10.07 3.00
CA VAL A 89 -14.08 11.40 2.35
C VAL A 89 -14.46 12.50 3.35
N ILE A 90 -15.55 12.30 4.11
CA ILE A 90 -15.99 13.24 5.14
C ILE A 90 -14.91 13.42 6.20
N ALA A 91 -14.30 12.35 6.69
CA ALA A 91 -13.22 12.43 7.68
C ALA A 91 -12.03 13.25 7.18
N GLY A 92 -11.63 13.07 5.91
CA GLY A 92 -10.56 13.86 5.30
C GLY A 92 -10.90 15.35 5.20
N LEU A 93 -12.11 15.68 4.76
CA LEU A 93 -12.60 17.07 4.68
C LEU A 93 -12.71 17.72 6.07
N ASP A 94 -13.22 17.00 7.06
CA ASP A 94 -13.27 17.45 8.46
C ASP A 94 -11.89 17.80 9.01
N VAL A 95 -10.87 16.98 8.72
CA VAL A 95 -9.50 17.25 9.14
C VAL A 95 -8.92 18.43 8.38
N PHE A 96 -9.23 18.56 7.09
CA PHE A 96 -8.82 19.72 6.30
C PHE A 96 -9.34 21.03 6.91
N ASP A 97 -10.63 21.09 7.22
CA ASP A 97 -11.26 22.28 7.80
C ASP A 97 -10.67 22.65 9.17
N LYS A 98 -10.27 21.65 9.97
CA LYS A 98 -9.77 21.86 11.34
C LYS A 98 -8.26 22.05 11.44
N LYS A 99 -7.47 21.41 10.56
CA LYS A 99 -6.01 21.25 10.70
C LYS A 99 -5.23 21.54 9.42
N GLY A 100 -5.90 21.84 8.31
CA GLY A 100 -5.30 22.18 7.03
C GLY A 100 -4.86 20.99 6.18
N LEU A 101 -4.32 21.32 5.00
CA LEU A 101 -4.02 20.38 3.91
C LEU A 101 -3.15 19.19 4.35
N ARG A 102 -2.02 19.45 5.02
CA ARG A 102 -1.06 18.39 5.36
C ARG A 102 -1.69 17.28 6.20
N ALA A 103 -2.40 17.65 7.27
CA ALA A 103 -3.05 16.68 8.16
C ALA A 103 -4.16 15.90 7.44
N ALA A 104 -4.87 16.54 6.51
CA ALA A 104 -5.88 15.88 5.70
C ALA A 104 -5.28 14.88 4.71
N VAL A 105 -4.13 15.21 4.08
CA VAL A 105 -3.39 14.26 3.23
C VAL A 105 -2.96 13.03 4.03
N GLU A 106 -2.38 13.23 5.22
CA GLU A 106 -1.98 12.14 6.12
C GLU A 106 -3.19 11.27 6.49
N THR A 107 -4.33 11.88 6.82
CA THR A 107 -5.58 11.18 7.16
C THR A 107 -6.15 10.38 5.99
N LEU A 108 -6.20 10.98 4.79
CA LEU A 108 -6.77 10.33 3.61
C LEU A 108 -5.91 9.15 3.14
N ARG A 109 -4.57 9.23 3.30
CA ARG A 109 -3.66 8.13 2.99
C ARG A 109 -3.73 6.98 4.01
N ASP A 110 -4.13 7.25 5.25
CA ASP A 110 -4.30 6.25 6.32
C ASP A 110 -5.66 5.50 6.21
N ILE A 111 -5.91 4.84 5.07
CA ILE A 111 -7.15 4.05 4.86
C ILE A 111 -7.23 2.90 5.87
N ASP A 112 -6.10 2.26 6.18
CA ASP A 112 -5.99 1.23 7.22
C ASP A 112 -6.43 1.73 8.59
N GLY A 113 -5.91 2.86 9.04
CA GLY A 113 -6.31 3.43 10.32
C GLY A 113 -7.74 3.96 10.29
N PHE A 114 -8.27 4.41 9.14
CA PHE A 114 -9.68 4.76 9.03
C PHE A 114 -10.58 3.53 9.24
N LEU A 115 -10.31 2.44 8.53
CA LEU A 115 -11.02 1.16 8.68
C LEU A 115 -10.96 0.66 10.11
N ALA A 116 -9.77 0.70 10.70
CA ALA A 116 -9.57 0.27 12.07
C ALA A 116 -10.41 1.07 13.07
N ARG A 117 -10.44 2.40 12.95
CA ARG A 117 -11.28 3.25 13.80
C ARG A 117 -12.77 2.95 13.61
N ARG A 118 -13.21 2.77 12.36
CA ARG A 118 -14.59 2.44 12.00
C ARG A 118 -15.04 1.10 12.59
N GLU A 119 -14.15 0.11 12.57
CA GLU A 119 -14.40 -1.24 13.10
C GLU A 119 -14.15 -1.34 14.61
N GLY A 120 -13.73 -0.26 15.27
CA GLY A 120 -13.40 -0.26 16.69
C GLY A 120 -12.17 -1.11 17.04
N ARG A 121 -11.28 -1.38 16.07
CA ARG A 121 -10.05 -2.13 16.29
C ARG A 121 -9.16 -1.38 17.29
N LEU A 122 -8.62 -2.11 18.24
CA LEU A 122 -7.67 -1.55 19.20
C LEU A 122 -6.31 -1.37 18.54
N HIS A 123 -5.78 -0.15 18.56
CA HIS A 123 -4.47 0.14 17.99
C HIS A 123 -3.33 -0.22 18.95
N ALA A 124 -2.12 -0.34 18.39
CA ALA A 124 -0.85 -0.36 19.13
C ALA A 124 0.05 0.78 18.65
N GLY A 125 0.61 1.54 19.58
CA GLY A 125 1.62 2.57 19.28
C GLY A 125 3.03 1.99 19.16
N PHE A 126 3.84 2.52 18.24
CA PHE A 126 5.25 2.14 18.10
C PHE A 126 6.05 2.38 19.39
N ALA A 127 5.81 3.51 20.06
CA ALA A 127 6.46 3.85 21.33
C ALA A 127 6.23 2.80 22.44
N GLU A 128 5.12 2.03 22.39
CA GLU A 128 4.84 0.96 23.36
C GLU A 128 5.74 -0.26 23.16
N VAL A 129 6.25 -0.48 21.94
CA VAL A 129 7.01 -1.67 21.56
C VAL A 129 8.47 -1.40 21.26
N GLU A 130 8.85 -0.16 20.96
CA GLU A 130 10.15 0.26 20.46
C GLU A 130 11.32 -0.36 21.22
N GLN A 131 11.39 -0.18 22.54
CA GLN A 131 12.55 -0.65 23.33
C GLN A 131 12.71 -2.18 23.28
N ARG A 132 11.61 -2.91 23.38
CA ARG A 132 11.60 -4.38 23.31
C ARG A 132 11.94 -4.84 21.91
N LEU A 133 11.39 -4.18 20.89
CA LEU A 133 11.60 -4.50 19.49
C LEU A 133 13.05 -4.23 19.07
N ALA A 134 13.67 -3.14 19.55
CA ALA A 134 15.07 -2.82 19.28
C ALA A 134 16.01 -3.91 19.82
N ARG A 135 15.77 -4.41 21.04
CA ARG A 135 16.53 -5.54 21.61
C ARG A 135 16.32 -6.83 20.82
N PHE A 136 15.09 -7.09 20.40
CA PHE A 136 14.76 -8.25 19.57
C PHE A 136 15.50 -8.21 18.22
N VAL A 137 15.43 -7.07 17.51
CA VAL A 137 16.10 -6.89 16.22
C VAL A 137 17.62 -6.94 16.37
N LEU A 138 18.19 -6.40 17.45
CA LEU A 138 19.62 -6.53 17.74
C LEU A 138 20.03 -8.01 17.89
N GLY A 139 19.26 -8.78 18.66
CA GLY A 139 19.49 -10.23 18.81
C GLY A 139 19.35 -11.01 17.51
N LEU A 140 18.45 -10.58 16.62
CA LEU A 140 18.21 -11.18 15.31
C LEU A 140 19.32 -10.84 14.30
N SER A 141 19.77 -9.60 14.29
CA SER A 141 20.69 -9.07 13.27
C SER A 141 22.16 -9.30 13.62
N GLY A 142 22.49 -9.46 14.90
CA GLY A 142 23.88 -9.47 15.39
C GLY A 142 24.60 -8.12 15.26
N ARG A 143 23.96 -7.12 14.66
CA ARG A 143 24.39 -5.72 14.51
C ARG A 143 23.26 -4.79 14.92
N PRO A 144 23.55 -3.55 15.36
CA PRO A 144 22.50 -2.58 15.63
C PRO A 144 21.79 -2.20 14.33
N LEU A 145 20.47 -2.41 14.30
CA LEU A 145 19.56 -1.73 13.37
C LEU A 145 18.76 -0.71 14.17
N THR A 146 18.75 0.53 13.70
CA THR A 146 18.00 1.60 14.36
C THR A 146 16.51 1.42 14.10
N LEU A 147 15.65 1.71 15.08
CA LEU A 147 14.21 1.78 14.85
C LEU A 147 13.78 3.24 14.88
N LYS A 148 12.94 3.66 13.92
CA LYS A 148 12.36 5.00 13.90
C LYS A 148 10.88 4.96 13.50
N PRO A 149 10.06 5.92 13.95
CA PRO A 149 8.75 6.12 13.37
C PRO A 149 8.89 6.54 11.90
N GLY A 150 7.99 6.02 11.06
CA GLY A 150 7.86 6.36 9.64
C GLY A 150 6.39 6.37 9.22
N ALA A 151 6.10 6.87 8.02
CA ALA A 151 4.72 6.88 7.50
C ALA A 151 4.23 5.47 7.14
N TYR A 152 5.14 4.59 6.75
CA TYR A 152 4.90 3.21 6.37
C TYR A 152 6.10 2.34 6.76
N PRO A 153 5.98 1.00 6.75
CA PRO A 153 7.10 0.12 7.05
C PRO A 153 8.09 0.07 5.87
N TRP A 154 9.36 0.43 6.09
CA TRP A 154 10.45 0.33 5.10
C TRP A 154 11.82 0.34 5.80
N THR A 155 12.91 0.13 5.05
CA THR A 155 14.29 0.14 5.59
C THR A 155 15.28 0.75 4.60
N ASP A 156 16.27 1.48 5.12
CA ASP A 156 17.47 1.95 4.40
C ASP A 156 18.66 0.99 4.62
N THR A 157 18.38 -0.24 5.06
CA THR A 157 19.33 -1.29 5.46
C THR A 157 20.07 -1.07 6.79
N GLU A 158 20.03 0.12 7.38
CA GLU A 158 20.61 0.46 8.68
C GLU A 158 19.54 0.81 9.74
N THR A 159 18.39 1.28 9.28
CA THR A 159 17.25 1.78 10.03
C THR A 159 15.97 1.13 9.52
N ILE A 160 15.22 0.52 10.42
CA ILE A 160 13.86 0.05 10.16
C ILE A 160 12.90 1.17 10.58
N PHE A 161 12.16 1.68 9.61
CA PHE A 161 11.09 2.63 9.82
C PHE A 161 9.76 1.89 9.98
N LEU A 162 9.02 2.16 11.05
CA LEU A 162 7.72 1.54 11.33
C LEU A 162 6.65 2.60 11.58
N PRO A 163 5.38 2.36 11.21
CA PRO A 163 4.29 3.29 11.46
C PRO A 163 4.19 3.70 12.93
N GLU A 164 3.83 4.95 13.23
CA GLU A 164 3.64 5.37 14.63
C GLU A 164 2.52 4.59 15.34
N ARG A 165 1.52 4.15 14.56
CA ARG A 165 0.34 3.44 15.04
C ARG A 165 -0.04 2.35 14.04
N LEU A 166 -0.37 1.16 14.55
CA LEU A 166 -0.91 0.05 13.78
C LEU A 166 -2.25 -0.36 14.37
N ALA A 167 -3.21 -0.64 13.50
CA ALA A 167 -4.53 -1.11 13.90
C ALA A 167 -5.08 -2.13 12.87
N HIS A 168 -4.18 -2.97 12.36
CA HIS A 168 -4.47 -3.96 11.35
C HIS A 168 -5.32 -5.13 11.89
N PHE A 169 -5.07 -5.57 13.12
CA PHE A 169 -5.81 -6.64 13.79
C PHE A 169 -6.83 -6.11 14.80
N ALA A 170 -7.75 -6.97 15.22
CA ALA A 170 -8.82 -6.60 16.15
C ALA A 170 -8.29 -6.19 17.53
N THR A 171 -7.22 -6.83 17.99
CA THR A 171 -6.66 -6.60 19.33
C THR A 171 -5.36 -5.81 19.29
N ALA A 172 -5.11 -5.01 20.33
CA ALA A 172 -3.83 -4.30 20.48
C ALA A 172 -2.64 -5.26 20.61
N GLU A 173 -2.86 -6.46 21.16
CA GLU A 173 -1.80 -7.47 21.30
C GLU A 173 -1.36 -8.04 19.95
N GLU A 174 -2.31 -8.36 19.06
CA GLU A 174 -1.99 -8.77 17.70
C GLU A 174 -1.32 -7.63 16.92
N ASN A 175 -1.74 -6.38 17.12
CA ASN A 175 -1.06 -5.23 16.50
C ASN A 175 0.36 -5.00 17.04
N ARG A 176 0.63 -5.30 18.32
CA ARG A 176 2.00 -5.34 18.85
C ARG A 176 2.85 -6.45 18.23
N ARG A 177 2.26 -7.63 18.02
CA ARG A 177 2.92 -8.73 17.28
C ARG A 177 3.14 -8.37 15.81
N PHE A 178 2.27 -7.57 15.22
CA PHE A 178 2.42 -7.12 13.85
C PHE A 178 3.66 -6.25 13.65
N TYR A 179 3.98 -5.34 14.59
CA TYR A 179 5.25 -4.62 14.57
C TYR A 179 6.46 -5.57 14.53
N GLN A 180 6.40 -6.67 15.29
CA GLN A 180 7.44 -7.69 15.27
C GLN A 180 7.54 -8.35 13.89
N GLY A 181 6.42 -8.72 13.29
CA GLY A 181 6.37 -9.28 11.93
C GLY A 181 6.99 -8.35 10.89
N LEU A 182 6.61 -7.07 10.89
CA LEU A 182 7.16 -6.06 9.97
C LEU A 182 8.67 -5.88 10.17
N ALA A 183 9.14 -5.81 11.43
CA ALA A 183 10.57 -5.71 11.71
C ALA A 183 11.35 -6.94 11.21
N VAL A 184 10.79 -8.16 11.33
CA VAL A 184 11.42 -9.38 10.80
C VAL A 184 11.46 -9.36 9.27
N GLN A 185 10.39 -8.95 8.59
CA GLN A 185 10.41 -8.84 7.12
C GLN A 185 11.43 -7.82 6.62
N LEU A 186 11.47 -6.63 7.23
CA LEU A 186 12.42 -5.57 6.85
C LEU A 186 13.87 -5.98 7.16
N TRP A 187 14.12 -6.63 8.30
CA TRP A 187 15.42 -7.27 8.56
C TRP A 187 15.77 -8.32 7.50
N ALA A 188 14.80 -9.17 7.13
CA ALA A 188 15.02 -10.25 6.16
C ALA A 188 15.44 -9.70 4.79
N GLN A 189 14.92 -8.54 4.35
CA GLN A 189 15.37 -7.87 3.13
C GLN A 189 16.87 -7.58 3.16
N THR A 190 17.39 -7.12 4.30
CA THR A 190 18.83 -6.84 4.51
C THR A 190 19.69 -8.10 4.62
N ARG A 191 19.09 -9.22 5.04
CA ARG A 191 19.82 -10.47 5.37
C ARG A 191 19.92 -11.43 4.19
N TYR A 192 18.86 -11.53 3.39
CA TYR A 192 18.71 -12.54 2.35
C TYR A 192 18.80 -11.96 0.93
N GLY A 193 19.60 -10.91 0.77
CA GLY A 193 20.11 -10.45 -0.52
C GLY A 193 19.12 -9.70 -1.41
N THR A 194 18.04 -9.13 -0.86
CA THR A 194 17.11 -8.28 -1.63
C THR A 194 17.83 -7.10 -2.28
N PHE A 195 18.77 -6.49 -1.55
CA PHE A 195 19.56 -5.34 -1.99
C PHE A 195 20.93 -5.72 -2.60
N ASN A 196 21.15 -6.99 -2.96
CA ASN A 196 22.40 -7.41 -3.62
C ASN A 196 22.44 -7.05 -5.13
N VAL A 197 21.41 -6.39 -5.63
CA VAL A 197 21.24 -5.96 -7.03
C VAL A 197 20.79 -4.51 -7.05
N ASP A 198 21.04 -3.81 -8.15
CA ASP A 198 20.51 -2.47 -8.36
C ASP A 198 19.01 -2.54 -8.66
N LEU A 199 18.20 -2.32 -7.63
CA LEU A 199 16.75 -2.33 -7.74
C LEU A 199 16.23 -1.12 -8.52
N GLU A 200 16.93 0.02 -8.53
CA GLU A 200 16.54 1.18 -9.35
C GLU A 200 16.68 0.86 -10.83
N GLU A 201 17.81 0.27 -11.22
CA GLU A 201 18.04 -0.21 -12.59
C GLU A 201 16.99 -1.26 -12.99
N ALA A 202 16.74 -2.25 -12.13
CA ALA A 202 15.76 -3.31 -12.40
C ALA A 202 14.33 -2.77 -12.59
N LEU A 203 13.96 -1.70 -11.87
CA LEU A 203 12.64 -1.09 -11.96
C LEU A 203 12.51 -0.08 -13.11
N SER A 204 13.63 0.46 -13.62
CA SER A 204 13.64 1.44 -14.71
C SER A 204 13.01 0.95 -16.02
N ALA A 205 12.91 -0.38 -16.18
CA ALA A 205 12.27 -1.02 -17.33
C ALA A 205 10.75 -0.82 -17.40
N TRP A 206 10.11 -0.37 -16.31
CA TRP A 206 8.65 -0.32 -16.19
C TRP A 206 8.13 1.12 -16.05
N PRO A 207 7.27 1.60 -16.97
CA PRO A 207 6.61 2.90 -16.83
C PRO A 207 5.75 2.99 -15.56
N GLU A 208 5.08 1.90 -15.19
CA GLU A 208 4.25 1.77 -13.98
C GLU A 208 5.08 1.38 -12.75
N ARG A 209 6.09 2.20 -12.44
CA ARG A 209 7.05 1.95 -11.35
C ARG A 209 6.42 1.55 -10.00
N GLU A 210 5.39 2.27 -9.55
CA GLU A 210 4.71 1.97 -8.27
C GLU A 210 4.05 0.59 -8.26
N GLN A 211 3.54 0.16 -9.42
CA GLN A 211 2.97 -1.16 -9.59
C GLN A 211 4.06 -2.23 -9.52
N ALA A 212 5.19 -1.99 -10.20
CA ALA A 212 6.35 -2.88 -10.16
C ALA A 212 6.93 -3.00 -8.74
N LEU A 213 7.05 -1.89 -8.01
CA LEU A 213 7.45 -1.88 -6.60
C LEU A 213 6.52 -2.69 -5.71
N THR A 214 5.21 -2.53 -5.91
CA THR A 214 4.21 -3.28 -5.12
C THR A 214 4.29 -4.78 -5.42
N TRP A 215 4.43 -5.18 -6.69
CA TRP A 215 4.67 -6.58 -7.06
C TRP A 215 5.96 -7.11 -6.43
N LEU A 216 7.06 -6.38 -6.57
CA LEU A 216 8.36 -6.77 -6.03
C LEU A 216 8.30 -6.99 -4.53
N ALA A 217 7.65 -6.09 -3.78
CA ALA A 217 7.47 -6.22 -2.34
C ALA A 217 6.74 -7.52 -1.97
N HIS A 218 5.63 -7.84 -2.65
CA HIS A 218 4.87 -9.07 -2.37
C HIS A 218 5.66 -10.33 -2.73
N LEU A 219 6.35 -10.35 -3.86
CA LEU A 219 7.16 -11.50 -4.29
C LEU A 219 8.35 -11.70 -3.36
N GLU A 220 9.01 -10.64 -2.93
CA GLU A 220 10.07 -10.71 -1.92
C GLU A 220 9.53 -11.20 -0.59
N ALA A 221 8.34 -10.77 -0.15
CA ALA A 221 7.75 -11.31 1.08
C ALA A 221 7.59 -12.84 1.03
N VAL A 222 7.18 -13.40 -0.12
CA VAL A 222 7.08 -14.85 -0.30
C VAL A 222 8.43 -15.54 -0.11
N ARG A 223 9.46 -15.03 -0.79
CA ARG A 223 10.82 -15.59 -0.73
C ARG A 223 11.44 -15.45 0.65
N LEU A 224 11.37 -14.26 1.23
CA LEU A 224 11.96 -13.91 2.53
C LEU A 224 11.30 -14.68 3.67
N GLU A 225 9.97 -14.81 3.69
CA GLU A 225 9.28 -15.61 4.69
C GLU A 225 9.68 -17.08 4.63
N ALA A 226 9.95 -17.62 3.44
CA ALA A 226 10.46 -18.98 3.29
C ALA A 226 11.89 -19.13 3.84
N CYS A 227 12.77 -18.16 3.59
CA CYS A 227 14.11 -18.12 4.19
C CYS A 227 14.03 -18.08 5.72
N VAL A 228 13.21 -17.18 6.26
CA VAL A 228 12.98 -17.05 7.70
C VAL A 228 12.41 -18.33 8.30
N ALA A 229 11.44 -18.98 7.64
CA ALA A 229 10.85 -20.21 8.16
C ALA A 229 11.83 -21.39 8.22
N ARG A 230 12.81 -21.44 7.31
CA ARG A 230 13.87 -22.46 7.32
C ARG A 230 14.88 -22.25 8.43
N GLU A 231 15.38 -21.02 8.61
CA GLU A 231 16.42 -20.72 9.60
C GLU A 231 15.86 -20.49 11.01
N LEU A 232 14.65 -19.92 11.10
CA LEU A 232 14.01 -19.45 12.32
C LEU A 232 12.52 -19.86 12.34
N PRO A 233 12.21 -21.15 12.52
CA PRO A 233 10.86 -21.69 12.31
C PRO A 233 9.80 -21.04 13.20
N GLY A 234 10.15 -20.60 14.41
CA GLY A 234 9.24 -19.84 15.27
C GLY A 234 8.85 -18.47 14.70
N LEU A 235 9.77 -17.78 14.03
CA LEU A 235 9.47 -16.54 13.32
C LEU A 235 8.71 -16.80 12.02
N GLY A 236 9.03 -17.89 11.31
CA GLY A 236 8.25 -18.32 10.15
C GLY A 236 6.78 -18.58 10.50
N ALA A 237 6.51 -19.27 11.61
CA ALA A 237 5.16 -19.50 12.09
C ALA A 237 4.45 -18.20 12.52
N LEU A 238 5.17 -17.26 13.15
CA LEU A 238 4.65 -15.93 13.48
C LEU A 238 4.21 -15.18 12.21
N LEU A 239 5.08 -15.11 11.20
CA LEU A 239 4.80 -14.40 9.94
C LEU A 239 3.62 -15.03 9.22
N ALA A 240 3.59 -16.36 9.10
CA ALA A 240 2.47 -17.07 8.49
C ALA A 240 1.13 -16.82 9.21
N GLY A 241 1.15 -16.77 10.55
CA GLY A 241 -0.03 -16.48 11.35
C GLY A 241 -0.55 -15.05 11.17
N LEU A 242 0.34 -14.06 11.07
CA LEU A 242 -0.03 -12.66 10.82
C LEU A 242 -0.55 -12.46 9.38
N ARG A 243 0.11 -13.08 8.40
CA ARG A 243 -0.23 -12.95 6.98
C ARG A 243 -1.54 -13.66 6.60
N GLY A 244 -1.80 -14.83 7.17
CA GLY A 244 -2.86 -15.71 6.69
C GLY A 244 -2.52 -16.35 5.34
N ALA A 245 -3.48 -16.44 4.43
CA ALA A 245 -3.27 -16.99 3.08
C ALA A 245 -2.58 -15.98 2.16
N TRP A 246 -1.69 -16.46 1.27
CA TRP A 246 -1.13 -15.60 0.22
C TRP A 246 -2.24 -15.14 -0.75
N PRO A 247 -2.21 -13.87 -1.21
CA PRO A 247 -3.10 -13.38 -2.26
C PRO A 247 -3.13 -14.30 -3.49
N ALA A 248 -4.32 -14.53 -4.04
CA ALA A 248 -4.53 -15.41 -5.19
C ALA A 248 -3.63 -15.10 -6.41
N PRO A 249 -3.35 -13.83 -6.76
CA PRO A 249 -2.48 -13.52 -7.89
C PRO A 249 -1.04 -14.04 -7.74
N LEU A 250 -0.54 -14.25 -6.51
CA LEU A 250 0.83 -14.71 -6.28
C LEU A 250 0.99 -16.23 -6.45
N GLN A 251 -0.11 -16.99 -6.47
CA GLN A 251 -0.12 -18.46 -6.47
C GLN A 251 0.85 -19.10 -7.48
N PRO A 252 0.96 -18.62 -8.74
CA PRO A 252 1.89 -19.20 -9.71
C PRO A 252 3.36 -19.13 -9.28
N ALA A 253 3.73 -18.10 -8.51
CA ALA A 253 5.12 -17.84 -8.12
C ALA A 253 5.52 -18.50 -6.79
N ILE A 254 4.55 -18.92 -5.97
CA ILE A 254 4.82 -19.35 -4.58
C ILE A 254 5.81 -20.50 -4.53
N ALA A 255 5.59 -21.57 -5.31
CA ALA A 255 6.43 -22.77 -5.22
C ALA A 255 7.90 -22.47 -5.56
N GLU A 256 8.16 -21.68 -6.60
CA GLU A 256 9.51 -21.32 -7.01
C GLU A 256 10.17 -20.34 -6.04
N LEU A 257 9.44 -19.33 -5.55
CA LEU A 257 9.99 -18.36 -4.59
C LEU A 257 10.26 -18.97 -3.22
N GLN A 258 9.53 -20.03 -2.85
CA GLN A 258 9.76 -20.74 -1.60
C GLN A 258 10.87 -21.81 -1.69
N ALA A 259 11.41 -22.08 -2.88
CA ALA A 259 12.52 -23.01 -3.07
C ALA A 259 13.74 -22.60 -2.23
N ALA A 260 14.59 -23.58 -1.89
CA ALA A 260 15.73 -23.36 -1.01
C ALA A 260 16.83 -22.49 -1.67
N ASP A 261 16.92 -22.53 -3.00
CA ASP A 261 17.86 -21.83 -3.85
C ASP A 261 17.27 -20.54 -4.47
N ALA A 262 16.04 -20.17 -4.10
CA ALA A 262 15.42 -18.95 -4.59
C ALA A 262 16.16 -17.69 -4.10
N ASP A 263 16.61 -16.88 -5.04
CA ASP A 263 17.30 -15.61 -4.82
C ASP A 263 16.50 -14.42 -5.40
N ILE A 264 17.06 -13.21 -5.29
CA ILE A 264 16.44 -12.00 -5.84
C ILE A 264 16.26 -12.07 -7.37
N ALA A 265 17.12 -12.80 -8.09
CA ALA A 265 16.96 -12.98 -9.53
C ALA A 265 15.71 -13.81 -9.84
N CYS A 266 15.37 -14.81 -9.02
CA CYS A 266 14.10 -15.53 -9.11
C CYS A 266 12.90 -14.58 -8.96
N THR A 267 12.93 -13.73 -7.94
CA THR A 267 11.91 -12.70 -7.73
C THR A 267 11.77 -11.74 -8.90
N LEU A 268 12.88 -11.25 -9.46
CA LEU A 268 12.86 -10.32 -10.60
C LEU A 268 12.32 -10.96 -11.88
N ARG A 269 12.55 -12.27 -12.10
CA ARG A 269 11.91 -13.00 -13.21
C ARG A 269 10.39 -13.05 -13.04
N TRP A 270 9.91 -13.31 -11.83
CA TRP A 270 8.46 -13.27 -11.54
C TRP A 270 7.88 -11.87 -11.66
N LEU A 271 8.61 -10.83 -11.21
CA LEU A 271 8.21 -9.44 -11.42
C LEU A 271 7.97 -9.16 -12.91
N ALA A 272 8.92 -9.54 -13.78
CA ALA A 272 8.77 -9.34 -15.21
C ALA A 272 7.56 -10.10 -15.79
N HIS A 273 7.30 -11.33 -15.31
CA HIS A 273 6.12 -12.10 -15.70
C HIS A 273 4.81 -11.39 -15.31
N PHE A 274 4.71 -10.86 -14.09
CA PHE A 274 3.51 -10.15 -13.62
C PHE A 274 3.32 -8.80 -14.29
N MET A 275 4.40 -8.05 -14.52
CA MET A 275 4.35 -6.75 -15.21
C MET A 275 4.01 -6.88 -16.70
N ALA A 276 4.35 -8.01 -17.34
CA ALA A 276 3.90 -8.31 -18.71
C ALA A 276 2.44 -8.75 -18.79
N GLY A 277 1.84 -9.16 -17.66
CA GLY A 277 0.45 -9.56 -17.56
C GLY A 277 -0.50 -8.41 -17.28
N SER A 278 -1.81 -8.70 -17.27
CA SER A 278 -2.85 -7.73 -16.91
C SER A 278 -3.20 -7.72 -15.43
N ALA A 279 -2.48 -8.48 -14.60
CA ALA A 279 -2.76 -8.59 -13.18
C ALA A 279 -2.30 -7.34 -12.43
N VAL A 280 -3.15 -6.85 -11.51
CA VAL A 280 -2.83 -5.73 -10.63
C VAL A 280 -2.30 -6.29 -9.30
N PRO A 281 -1.22 -5.73 -8.73
CA PRO A 281 -0.71 -6.19 -7.46
C PRO A 281 -1.77 -6.00 -6.36
N PRO A 282 -1.86 -6.94 -5.41
CA PRO A 282 -2.73 -6.75 -4.26
C PRO A 282 -2.26 -5.57 -3.40
N ALA A 283 -3.19 -4.95 -2.65
CA ALA A 283 -2.84 -3.88 -1.73
C ALA A 283 -1.79 -4.39 -0.69
N PRO A 284 -0.75 -3.60 -0.37
CA PRO A 284 0.30 -4.01 0.57
C PRO A 284 -0.22 -3.90 2.01
N THR A 285 -0.85 -4.97 2.51
CA THR A 285 -1.49 -4.98 3.83
C THR A 285 -0.57 -5.43 4.97
N PHE A 286 0.33 -6.38 4.70
CA PHE A 286 1.23 -6.98 5.71
C PHE A 286 2.71 -6.93 5.32
N VAL A 287 3.06 -6.29 4.21
CA VAL A 287 4.40 -6.35 3.60
C VAL A 287 5.13 -5.03 3.78
N GLY A 288 6.39 -5.09 4.21
CA GLY A 288 7.29 -3.93 4.22
C GLY A 288 7.58 -3.42 2.81
N ARG A 289 7.48 -2.10 2.61
CA ARG A 289 7.77 -1.47 1.32
C ARG A 289 9.27 -1.48 1.03
N LEU A 290 9.60 -1.54 -0.25
CA LEU A 290 10.96 -1.34 -0.76
C LEU A 290 11.11 0.12 -1.18
N GLU A 291 12.20 0.75 -0.76
CA GLU A 291 12.60 2.11 -1.13
C GLU A 291 14.00 2.08 -1.75
N PRO A 292 14.15 1.65 -3.03
CA PRO A 292 15.45 1.40 -3.65
C PRO A 292 16.43 2.57 -3.62
N GLY A 293 15.96 3.80 -3.81
CA GLY A 293 16.80 5.01 -3.75
C GLY A 293 17.26 5.42 -2.34
N SER A 294 16.87 4.68 -1.31
CA SER A 294 17.25 4.95 0.09
C SER A 294 18.04 3.82 0.73
N ALA A 295 18.28 2.71 0.02
CA ALA A 295 18.96 1.51 0.53
C ALA A 295 20.47 1.51 0.27
#